data_AF-A0A6C0E774-F1
#
_entry.id   AF-A0A6C0E774-F1
#
_cell.length_a   1.000
_cell.length_b   1.000
_cell.length_c   1.000
_cell.angle_alpha   90.00
_cell.angle_beta   90.00
_cell.angle_gamma   90.00
#
_symmetry.space_group_name_H-M   'P 1'
#
loop_
_entity.id
_entity.type
_entity.pdbx_description
1 polymer ?
#
loop_
_entity_poly.entity_id
_entity_poly.type
_entity_poly.pdbx_seq_one_letter_code
_entity_poly.pdbx_strand_id
1 'polypeptide(L)'
;MVWVNIDVLEWWKNSGLPLKYSEVSIDSASQGYCKSIEILEWWKNSGLPLKYTENALNNASKSNSIFTLEWWKNSGLELKYSQETLNNCSPSTLKWWLESKLPIK
;
A
#
# COMPACT_ATOMS: atom_id res chain seq x y z
N MET A 1 -14.43 16.18 -4.14
CA MET A 1 -13.77 14.99 -3.55
C MET A 1 -12.52 14.73 -4.38
N VAL A 2 -11.34 15.09 -3.85
CA VAL A 2 -10.09 15.05 -4.64
C VAL A 2 -9.44 13.69 -4.41
N TRP A 3 -9.63 12.79 -5.36
CA TRP A 3 -8.89 11.52 -5.39
C TRP A 3 -7.46 11.83 -5.82
N VAL A 4 -6.48 11.17 -5.22
CA VAL A 4 -5.08 11.24 -5.68
C VAL A 4 -5.06 10.83 -7.15
N ASN A 5 -4.68 11.77 -8.02
CA ASN A 5 -4.58 11.55 -9.45
C ASN A 5 -3.10 11.32 -9.81
N ILE A 6 -2.81 10.26 -10.57
CA ILE A 6 -1.48 9.99 -11.13
C ILE A 6 -0.94 11.22 -11.86
N ASP A 7 -1.79 11.97 -12.56
CA ASP A 7 -1.39 13.20 -13.26
C ASP A 7 -0.83 14.26 -12.29
N VAL A 8 -1.38 14.34 -11.08
CA VAL A 8 -0.93 15.29 -10.05
C VAL A 8 0.40 14.82 -9.44
N LEU A 9 0.56 13.51 -9.24
CA LEU A 9 1.83 12.93 -8.78
C LEU A 9 2.94 13.15 -9.82
N GLU A 10 2.63 12.94 -11.09
CA GLU A 10 3.55 13.16 -12.20
C GLU A 10 3.91 14.63 -12.38
N TRP A 11 2.91 15.52 -12.33
CA TRP A 11 3.16 16.96 -12.34
C TRP A 11 4.05 17.37 -11.16
N TRP A 12 3.74 16.91 -9.95
CA TRP A 12 4.50 17.26 -8.76
C TRP A 12 5.96 16.82 -8.85
N LYS A 13 6.21 15.59 -9.31
CA LYS A 13 7.56 15.05 -9.59
C LYS A 13 8.33 15.90 -10.59
N ASN A 14 7.67 16.43 -11.63
CA ASN A 14 8.29 17.18 -12.71
C ASN A 14 8.28 18.71 -12.51
N SER A 15 7.59 19.21 -11.49
CA SER A 15 7.37 20.65 -11.27
C SER A 15 8.61 21.44 -10.81
N GLY A 16 9.66 20.76 -10.33
CA GLY A 16 10.78 21.38 -9.65
C GLY A 16 10.47 21.88 -8.23
N LEU A 17 9.24 21.64 -7.74
CA LEU A 17 8.87 21.96 -6.36
C LEU A 17 9.48 20.97 -5.37
N PRO A 18 9.70 21.37 -4.10
CA PRO A 18 10.14 20.44 -3.07
C PRO A 18 9.18 19.26 -2.89
N LEU A 19 9.71 18.04 -3.01
CA LEU A 19 8.96 16.80 -2.79
C LEU A 19 8.86 16.49 -1.29
N LYS A 20 7.81 16.99 -0.64
CA LYS A 20 7.45 16.69 0.75
C LYS A 20 6.39 15.59 0.84
N TYR A 21 6.81 14.40 1.28
CA TYR A 21 5.93 13.27 1.61
C TYR A 21 6.50 12.42 2.73
N SER A 22 5.62 11.64 3.35
CA SER A 22 5.89 10.72 4.45
C SER A 22 5.32 9.33 4.13
N GLU A 23 5.49 8.43 5.08
CA GLU A 23 4.98 7.06 5.06
C GLU A 23 3.46 7.00 4.82
N VAL A 24 2.74 8.02 5.29
CA VAL A 24 1.28 8.18 5.12
C VAL A 24 0.87 8.11 3.64
N SER A 25 1.72 8.55 2.71
CA SER A 25 1.40 8.53 1.28
C SER A 25 1.22 7.10 0.75
N ILE A 26 2.12 6.18 1.10
CA ILE A 26 2.05 4.78 0.66
C ILE A 26 1.13 3.96 1.58
N ASP A 27 1.13 4.23 2.89
CA ASP A 27 0.26 3.56 3.87
C ASP A 27 -1.22 3.82 3.55
N SER A 28 -1.58 5.04 3.12
CA SER A 28 -2.95 5.38 2.71
C SER A 28 -3.30 4.82 1.34
N ALA A 29 -2.37 4.84 0.38
CA ALA A 29 -2.56 4.19 -0.92
C ALA A 29 -2.83 2.68 -0.77
N SER A 30 -2.28 2.05 0.28
CA SER A 30 -2.45 0.63 0.57
C SER A 30 -3.80 0.25 1.18
N GLN A 31 -4.65 1.20 1.55
CA GLN A 31 -6.01 0.89 2.05
C GLN A 31 -6.92 0.25 0.98
N GLY A 32 -6.50 0.22 -0.29
CA GLY A 32 -7.18 -0.49 -1.36
C GLY A 32 -8.49 0.13 -1.84
N TYR A 33 -8.54 1.46 -1.87
CA TYR A 33 -9.57 2.24 -2.56
C TYR A 33 -9.41 2.17 -4.08
N CYS A 34 -10.32 2.83 -4.81
CA CYS A 34 -10.20 2.98 -6.27
C CYS A 34 -8.82 3.57 -6.64
N LYS A 35 -8.14 2.95 -7.61
CA LYS A 35 -6.78 3.30 -8.08
C LYS A 35 -5.63 3.08 -7.11
N SER A 36 -5.83 2.41 -5.97
CA SER A 36 -4.75 2.08 -5.05
C SER A 36 -3.57 1.38 -5.74
N ILE A 37 -3.84 0.40 -6.60
CA ILE A 37 -2.79 -0.32 -7.34
C ILE A 37 -2.04 0.59 -8.29
N GLU A 38 -2.74 1.46 -9.03
CA GLU A 38 -2.10 2.42 -9.95
C GLU A 38 -1.18 3.39 -9.19
N ILE A 39 -1.61 3.86 -8.02
CA ILE A 39 -0.82 4.77 -7.18
C ILE A 39 0.40 4.04 -6.61
N LEU A 40 0.24 2.80 -6.15
CA LEU A 40 1.34 1.97 -5.63
C LEU A 40 2.36 1.64 -6.73
N GLU A 41 1.90 1.32 -7.94
CA GLU A 41 2.76 1.16 -9.11
C GLU A 41 3.50 2.46 -9.46
N TRP A 42 2.81 3.62 -9.42
CA TRP A 42 3.48 4.90 -9.65
C TRP A 42 4.57 5.14 -8.61
N TRP A 43 4.30 4.94 -7.32
CA TRP A 43 5.32 5.09 -6.29
C TRP A 43 6.52 4.17 -6.55
N LYS A 44 6.27 2.88 -6.79
CA LYS A 44 7.31 1.88 -7.08
C LYS A 44 8.18 2.26 -8.27
N ASN A 45 7.59 2.83 -9.32
CA ASN A 45 8.30 3.19 -10.56
C ASN A 45 8.78 4.65 -10.60
N SER A 46 8.44 5.47 -9.60
CA SER A 46 8.72 6.91 -9.58
C SER A 46 10.22 7.24 -9.48
N GLY A 47 11.04 6.32 -8.99
CA GLY A 47 12.43 6.59 -8.61
C GLY A 47 12.57 7.38 -7.30
N LEU A 48 11.46 7.68 -6.61
CA LEU A 48 11.47 8.34 -5.31
C LEU A 48 11.71 7.31 -4.19
N PRO A 49 12.36 7.71 -3.08
CA PRO A 49 12.45 6.87 -1.88
C PRO A 49 11.08 6.37 -1.41
N LEU A 50 10.93 5.05 -1.31
CA LEU A 50 9.70 4.44 -0.82
C LEU A 50 9.67 4.52 0.72
N LYS A 51 8.72 5.29 1.25
CA LYS A 51 8.47 5.43 2.69
C LYS A 51 7.14 4.78 3.02
N TYR A 52 7.16 3.74 3.84
CA TYR A 52 5.96 3.04 4.31
C TYR A 52 6.26 2.26 5.59
N THR A 53 5.22 2.04 6.38
CA THR A 53 5.25 1.31 7.64
C THR A 53 4.45 0.02 7.55
N GLU A 54 4.32 -0.69 8.68
CA GLU A 54 3.39 -1.82 8.79
C GLU A 54 1.93 -1.44 8.53
N ASN A 55 1.58 -0.16 8.68
CA ASN A 55 0.24 0.34 8.39
C ASN A 55 -0.17 0.08 6.94
N ALA A 56 0.76 -0.03 5.99
CA ALA A 56 0.43 -0.37 4.61
C ALA A 56 -0.32 -1.71 4.51
N LEU A 57 0.26 -2.80 5.04
CA LEU A 57 -0.37 -4.12 5.00
C LEU A 57 -1.44 -4.30 6.08
N ASN A 58 -1.29 -3.67 7.26
CA ASN A 58 -2.33 -3.70 8.31
C ASN A 58 -3.63 -3.08 7.80
N ASN A 59 -3.54 -1.91 7.15
CA ASN A 59 -4.72 -1.24 6.61
C ASN A 59 -5.33 -2.00 5.43
N ALA A 60 -4.51 -2.52 4.51
CA ALA A 60 -4.99 -3.38 3.42
C ALA A 60 -5.75 -4.61 3.93
N SER A 61 -5.33 -5.15 5.08
CA SER A 61 -5.99 -6.28 5.72
C SER A 61 -7.33 -5.87 6.34
N LYS A 62 -7.37 -4.76 7.08
CA LYS A 62 -8.59 -4.23 7.69
C LYS A 62 -9.65 -3.83 6.66
N SER A 63 -9.25 -3.32 5.50
CA SER A 63 -10.15 -2.94 4.41
C SER A 63 -10.60 -4.13 3.54
N ASN A 64 -10.14 -5.35 3.82
CA ASN A 64 -10.37 -6.54 3.01
C ASN A 64 -9.90 -6.37 1.54
N SER A 65 -8.83 -5.62 1.34
CA SER A 65 -8.29 -5.33 0.00
C SER A 65 -7.31 -6.42 -0.45
N ILE A 66 -7.85 -7.61 -0.76
CA ILE A 66 -7.07 -8.77 -1.22
C ILE A 66 -6.17 -8.44 -2.40
N PHE A 67 -6.65 -7.66 -3.37
CA PHE A 67 -5.85 -7.24 -4.53
C PHE A 67 -4.62 -6.42 -4.12
N THR A 68 -4.74 -5.59 -3.09
CA THR A 68 -3.61 -4.80 -2.57
C THR A 68 -2.63 -5.67 -1.79
N LEU A 69 -3.11 -6.65 -1.03
CA LEU A 69 -2.26 -7.65 -0.36
C LEU A 69 -1.48 -8.50 -1.38
N GLU A 70 -2.14 -8.94 -2.45
CA GLU A 70 -1.49 -9.62 -3.58
C GLU A 70 -0.46 -8.74 -4.25
N TRP A 71 -0.76 -7.46 -4.48
CA TRP A 71 0.20 -6.52 -5.04
C TRP A 71 1.44 -6.40 -4.16
N TRP A 72 1.27 -6.20 -2.85
CA TRP A 72 2.40 -6.12 -1.91
C TRP A 72 3.26 -7.39 -1.95
N LYS A 73 2.63 -8.57 -1.90
CA LYS A 73 3.32 -9.86 -2.00
C LYS A 73 4.14 -10.02 -3.30
N ASN A 74 3.62 -9.52 -4.41
CA ASN A 74 4.25 -9.63 -5.73
C ASN A 74 5.15 -8.43 -6.08
N SER A 75 5.17 -7.38 -5.26
CA SER A 75 5.86 -6.12 -5.57
C SER A 75 7.38 -6.24 -5.55
N GLY A 76 7.93 -7.23 -4.83
CA GLY A 76 9.35 -7.33 -4.53
C GLY A 76 9.82 -6.37 -3.43
N LEU A 77 8.90 -5.62 -2.80
CA LEU A 77 9.19 -4.74 -1.68
C LEU A 77 9.22 -5.53 -0.35
N GLU A 78 9.89 -4.97 0.65
CA GLU A 78 9.89 -5.54 2.00
C GLU A 78 8.47 -5.54 2.58
N LEU A 79 7.98 -6.71 3.01
CA LEU A 79 6.66 -6.82 3.62
C LEU A 79 6.73 -6.46 5.11
N LYS A 80 6.19 -5.29 5.45
CA LYS A 80 6.07 -4.80 6.83
C LYS A 80 4.63 -4.99 7.30
N TYR A 81 4.46 -5.78 8.35
CA TYR A 81 3.16 -6.05 8.98
C TYR A 81 3.39 -6.51 10.41
N SER A 82 2.33 -6.42 11.22
CA SER A 82 2.31 -6.91 12.60
C SER A 82 1.10 -7.83 12.83
N GLN A 83 0.99 -8.41 14.02
CA GLN A 83 -0.16 -9.22 14.45
C GLN A 83 -1.52 -8.53 14.21
N GLU A 84 -1.53 -7.20 14.07
CA GLU A 84 -2.70 -6.40 13.72
C GLU A 84 -3.31 -6.75 12.35
N THR A 85 -2.56 -7.31 11.39
CA THR A 85 -3.14 -7.76 10.10
C THR A 85 -4.19 -8.85 10.26
N LEU A 86 -4.11 -9.61 11.35
CA LEU A 86 -5.06 -10.66 11.70
C LEU A 86 -6.17 -10.17 12.62
N ASN A 87 -5.96 -9.03 13.27
CA ASN A 87 -6.93 -8.44 14.18
C ASN A 87 -7.93 -7.61 13.37
N ASN A 88 -9.21 -7.99 13.43
CA ASN A 88 -10.31 -7.30 12.74
C ASN A 88 -10.28 -7.37 11.20
N CYS A 89 -9.65 -8.39 10.61
CA CYS A 89 -9.76 -8.65 9.17
C CYS A 89 -10.93 -9.61 8.86
N SER A 90 -11.42 -9.56 7.62
CA SER A 90 -12.54 -10.42 7.22
C SER A 90 -12.11 -11.89 7.13
N PRO A 91 -13.04 -12.87 7.17
CA PRO A 91 -12.70 -14.29 6.95
C PRO A 91 -11.93 -14.54 5.65
N SER A 92 -12.23 -13.79 4.58
CA SER A 92 -11.53 -13.89 3.30
C SER A 92 -10.08 -13.40 3.40
N THR A 93 -9.86 -12.31 4.13
CA THR A 93 -8.52 -11.77 4.39
C THR A 93 -7.69 -12.69 5.27
N LEU A 94 -8.30 -13.22 6.33
CA LEU A 94 -7.66 -14.20 7.20
C LEU A 94 -7.25 -15.44 6.42
N LYS A 95 -8.15 -15.97 5.57
CA LYS A 95 -7.85 -17.09 4.68
C LYS A 95 -6.67 -16.78 3.77
N TRP A 96 -6.63 -15.58 3.17
CA TRP A 96 -5.51 -15.16 2.33
C TRP A 96 -4.18 -15.17 3.11
N TRP A 97 -4.15 -14.63 4.33
CA TRP A 97 -2.95 -14.64 5.18
C TRP A 97 -2.47 -16.06 5.49
N LEU A 98 -3.38 -16.97 5.84
CA LEU A 98 -3.05 -18.38 6.11
C LEU A 98 -2.51 -19.10 4.85
N GLU A 99 -3.03 -18.78 3.67
CA GLU A 99 -2.59 -19.35 2.40
C GLU A 99 -1.33 -18.66 1.83
N SER A 100 -1.00 -17.46 2.31
CA SER A 100 0.10 -16.65 1.81
C SER A 100 1.48 -17.25 2.05
N LYS A 101 1.60 -18.16 3.03
CA LYS A 101 2.85 -18.72 3.58
C LYS A 101 3.79 -17.69 4.21
N LEU A 102 3.30 -16.48 4.48
CA LEU A 102 4.04 -15.45 5.19
C LEU A 102 4.09 -15.78 6.69
N PRO A 103 5.23 -15.55 7.37
CA PRO A 103 5.32 -15.77 8.81
C PRO A 103 4.42 -14.78 9.53
N ILE A 104 3.49 -15.28 10.34
CA ILE A 104 2.66 -14.41 11.19
C ILE A 104 3.58 -13.88 12.32
N LYS A 105 3.67 -12.56 12.45
CA LYS A 105 4.52 -11.85 13.42
C LYS A 105 3.74 -11.47 14.67
#